data_AF-A0A7J2L5F0-F1
#
_entry.id   AF-A0A7J2L5F0-F1
#
_cell.length_a   1.000
_cell.length_b   1.000
_cell.length_c   1.000
_cell.angle_alpha   90.00
_cell.angle_beta   90.00
_cell.angle_gamma   90.00
#
_symmetry.space_group_name_H-M   'P 1'
#
loop_
_entity.id
_entity.type
_entity.pdbx_description
1 polymer ?
#
loop_
_entity_poly.entity_id
_entity_poly.type
_entity_poly.pdbx_seq_one_letter_code
_entity_poly.pdbx_strand_id
1 'polypeptide(L)'
;MLFASISVKNRVMILTSLIFWTSSLACIYSAIALVEFIYAKRLGIAIMAASALHYITDPVFTFIVFLGVYLSHIGYVFVDYILSIVIGIILISSAIRQIRKQSVVLLDVVVLDPEKLRRVIMEKFPEVKDVHEITSRTDGVKIFLEFHIWLDPHLTLREAHDKAHQIQEYVESYIGKDKKTRILIHIEPEQ
;
A
#
# COMPACT_ATOMS: atom_id res chain seq x y z
N MET A 1 -11.38 -60.32 -3.21
CA MET A 1 -11.05 -59.42 -4.34
C MET A 1 -12.02 -58.24 -4.51
N LEU A 2 -13.34 -58.40 -4.30
CA LEU A 2 -14.34 -57.32 -4.45
C LEU A 2 -14.19 -56.15 -3.45
N PHE A 3 -13.90 -56.41 -2.17
CA PHE A 3 -13.77 -55.36 -1.14
C PHE A 3 -12.56 -54.43 -1.34
N ALA A 4 -11.44 -54.93 -1.89
CA ALA A 4 -10.27 -54.11 -2.21
C ALA A 4 -10.55 -53.16 -3.39
N SER A 5 -11.30 -53.62 -4.40
CA SER A 5 -11.71 -52.81 -5.55
C SER A 5 -12.67 -51.66 -5.16
N ILE A 6 -13.60 -51.91 -4.23
CA ILE A 6 -14.53 -50.89 -3.71
C ILE A 6 -13.78 -49.80 -2.93
N SER A 7 -12.76 -50.15 -2.15
CA SER A 7 -11.92 -49.18 -1.42
C SER A 7 -11.08 -48.30 -2.36
N VAL A 8 -10.53 -48.88 -3.44
CA VAL A 8 -9.76 -48.13 -4.45
C VAL A 8 -10.67 -47.20 -5.25
N LYS A 9 -11.85 -47.67 -5.68
CA LYS A 9 -12.82 -46.84 -6.41
C LYS A 9 -13.31 -45.65 -5.57
N ASN A 10 -13.54 -45.85 -4.27
CA ASN A 10 -13.88 -44.76 -3.36
C ASN A 10 -12.72 -43.76 -3.17
N ARG A 11 -11.47 -44.22 -3.06
CA ARG A 11 -10.31 -43.31 -2.98
C ARG A 11 -10.15 -42.48 -4.25
N VAL A 12 -10.29 -43.10 -5.42
CA VAL A 12 -10.22 -42.39 -6.71
C VAL A 12 -11.35 -41.38 -6.84
N MET A 13 -12.58 -41.73 -6.44
CA MET A 13 -13.74 -40.82 -6.49
C MET A 13 -13.60 -39.64 -5.51
N ILE A 14 -13.04 -39.86 -4.31
CA ILE A 14 -12.76 -38.79 -3.35
C ILE A 14 -11.65 -37.88 -3.88
N LEU A 15 -10.61 -38.45 -4.49
CA LEU A 15 -9.50 -37.68 -5.04
C LEU A 15 -9.92 -36.81 -6.22
N THR A 16 -10.70 -37.36 -7.16
CA THR A 16 -11.19 -36.60 -8.32
C THR A 16 -12.19 -35.52 -7.94
N SER A 17 -13.05 -35.78 -6.96
CA SER A 17 -13.95 -34.74 -6.44
C SER A 17 -13.20 -33.63 -5.71
N LEU A 18 -12.16 -33.95 -4.93
CA LEU A 18 -11.31 -32.95 -4.27
C LEU A 18 -10.58 -32.04 -5.28
N ILE A 19 -10.01 -32.63 -6.33
CA ILE A 19 -9.33 -31.89 -7.41
C ILE A 19 -10.32 -30.97 -8.14
N PHE A 20 -11.53 -31.45 -8.39
CA PHE A 20 -12.58 -30.65 -9.03
C PHE A 20 -12.97 -29.44 -8.18
N TRP A 21 -13.23 -29.63 -6.88
CA TRP A 21 -13.59 -28.54 -5.97
C TRP A 21 -12.47 -27.52 -5.80
N THR A 22 -11.24 -27.97 -5.63
CA THR A 22 -10.07 -27.07 -5.48
C THR A 22 -9.77 -26.28 -6.75
N SER A 23 -9.89 -26.91 -7.93
CA SER A 23 -9.71 -26.23 -9.22
C SER A 23 -10.82 -25.20 -9.48
N SER A 24 -12.07 -25.54 -9.15
CA SER A 24 -13.21 -24.62 -9.25
C SER A 24 -13.01 -23.40 -8.36
N LEU A 25 -12.62 -23.62 -7.10
CA LEU A 25 -12.34 -22.54 -6.15
C LEU A 25 -11.19 -21.64 -6.64
N ALA A 26 -10.10 -22.23 -7.13
CA ALA A 26 -8.96 -21.50 -7.67
C ALA A 26 -9.33 -20.66 -8.91
N CYS A 27 -10.20 -21.18 -9.78
CA CYS A 27 -10.71 -20.47 -10.95
C CYS A 27 -11.55 -19.27 -10.54
N ILE A 28 -12.48 -19.45 -9.60
CA ILE A 28 -13.31 -18.37 -9.05
C ILE A 28 -12.42 -17.28 -8.42
N TYR A 29 -11.45 -17.69 -7.59
CA TYR A 29 -10.53 -16.77 -6.93
C TYR A 29 -9.70 -15.96 -7.95
N SER A 30 -9.16 -16.63 -8.97
CA SER A 30 -8.38 -15.98 -10.03
C SER A 30 -9.23 -15.03 -10.89
N ALA A 31 -10.50 -15.37 -11.12
CA ALA A 31 -11.44 -14.50 -11.82
C ALA A 31 -11.73 -13.22 -11.02
N ILE A 32 -11.94 -13.34 -9.70
CA ILE A 32 -12.10 -12.19 -8.81
C ILE A 32 -10.86 -11.30 -8.84
N ALA A 33 -9.66 -11.90 -8.74
CA ALA A 33 -8.39 -11.17 -8.80
C ALA A 33 -8.23 -10.39 -10.12
N LEU A 34 -8.62 -10.99 -11.25
CA LEU A 34 -8.58 -10.35 -12.57
C LEU A 34 -9.56 -9.17 -12.65
N VAL A 35 -10.78 -9.36 -12.17
CA VAL A 35 -11.80 -8.29 -12.14
C VAL A 35 -11.30 -7.13 -11.29
N GLU A 36 -10.76 -7.39 -10.10
CA GLU A 36 -10.21 -6.36 -9.23
C GLU A 36 -9.07 -5.61 -9.91
N PHE A 37 -8.17 -6.30 -10.61
CA PHE A 37 -7.07 -5.68 -11.35
C PHE A 37 -7.56 -4.77 -12.48
N ILE A 38 -8.59 -5.20 -13.23
CA ILE A 38 -9.19 -4.39 -14.30
C ILE A 38 -9.83 -3.13 -13.72
N TYR A 39 -10.61 -3.26 -12.64
CA TYR A 39 -11.25 -2.11 -11.99
C TYR A 39 -10.22 -1.17 -11.36
N ALA A 40 -9.19 -1.70 -10.71
CA ALA A 40 -8.12 -0.92 -10.14
C ALA A 40 -7.40 -0.05 -11.18
N LYS A 41 -7.09 -0.61 -12.36
CA LYS A 41 -6.50 0.13 -13.48
C LYS A 41 -7.45 1.16 -14.06
N ARG A 42 -8.74 0.82 -14.23
CA ARG A 42 -9.75 1.74 -14.79
C ARG A 42 -10.00 2.95 -13.88
N LEU A 43 -10.04 2.74 -12.56
CA LEU A 43 -10.33 3.78 -11.58
C LEU A 43 -9.09 4.54 -11.11
N GLY A 44 -7.88 4.08 -11.48
CA GLY A 44 -6.62 4.70 -11.06
C GLY A 44 -6.36 4.61 -9.56
N ILE A 45 -6.97 3.64 -8.87
CA ILE A 45 -6.84 3.50 -7.40
C ILE A 45 -5.61 2.64 -7.11
N ALA A 46 -4.51 3.29 -6.74
CA ALA A 46 -3.23 2.64 -6.48
C ALA A 46 -3.32 1.53 -5.40
N ILE A 47 -4.12 1.74 -4.35
CA ILE A 47 -4.32 0.73 -3.28
C ILE A 47 -4.97 -0.53 -3.85
N MET A 48 -6.05 -0.37 -4.63
CA MET A 48 -6.77 -1.48 -5.25
C MET A 48 -5.89 -2.22 -6.26
N ALA A 49 -4.99 -1.51 -6.97
CA ALA A 49 -4.06 -2.13 -7.91
C ALA A 49 -3.00 -2.98 -7.18
N ALA A 50 -2.54 -2.51 -6.02
CA ALA A 50 -1.62 -3.26 -5.18
C ALA A 50 -2.28 -4.54 -4.60
N SER A 51 -3.53 -4.43 -4.11
CA SER A 51 -4.31 -5.58 -3.62
C SER A 51 -4.56 -6.61 -4.72
N ALA A 52 -4.99 -6.16 -5.91
CA ALA A 52 -5.22 -7.05 -7.04
C ALA A 52 -3.95 -7.82 -7.47
N LEU A 53 -2.78 -7.16 -7.45
CA LEU A 53 -1.52 -7.83 -7.78
C LEU A 53 -1.20 -8.94 -6.77
N HIS A 54 -1.46 -8.71 -5.47
CA HIS A 54 -1.29 -9.73 -4.45
C HIS A 54 -2.19 -10.94 -4.71
N TYR A 55 -3.47 -10.70 -5.01
CA TYR A 55 -4.43 -11.76 -5.35
C TYR A 55 -4.04 -12.55 -6.61
N ILE A 56 -3.30 -11.95 -7.55
CA ILE A 56 -2.78 -12.66 -8.73
C ILE A 56 -1.58 -13.55 -8.36
N THR A 57 -0.73 -13.13 -7.42
CA THR A 57 0.48 -13.88 -7.05
C THR A 57 0.21 -15.09 -6.15
N ASP A 58 -0.84 -15.06 -5.34
CA ASP A 58 -1.14 -16.13 -4.37
C ASP A 58 -1.46 -17.50 -5.02
N PRO A 59 -2.27 -17.57 -6.10
CA PRO A 59 -2.51 -18.82 -6.83
C PRO A 59 -1.24 -19.37 -7.48
N VAL A 60 -0.31 -18.49 -7.89
CA VAL A 60 0.97 -18.88 -8.48
C VAL A 60 1.81 -19.63 -7.44
N PHE A 61 1.98 -19.07 -6.24
CA PHE A 61 2.72 -19.75 -5.17
C PHE A 61 2.05 -21.07 -4.77
N THR A 62 0.72 -21.08 -4.68
CA THR A 62 -0.05 -22.28 -4.37
C THR A 62 0.18 -23.37 -5.41
N PHE A 63 0.13 -23.03 -6.70
CA PHE A 63 0.40 -23.96 -7.79
C PHE A 63 1.82 -24.53 -7.74
N ILE A 64 2.82 -23.69 -7.46
CA ILE A 64 4.22 -24.12 -7.37
C ILE A 64 4.40 -25.13 -6.22
N VAL A 65 3.75 -24.92 -5.06
CA VAL A 65 3.76 -25.88 -3.94
C VAL A 65 3.09 -27.20 -4.34
N PHE A 66 1.90 -27.16 -4.95
CA PHE A 66 1.23 -28.37 -5.44
C PHE A 66 2.08 -29.14 -6.44
N LEU A 67 2.77 -28.44 -7.33
CA LEU A 67 3.69 -29.04 -8.29
C LEU A 67 4.87 -29.74 -7.57
N GLY A 68 5.43 -29.12 -6.53
CA GLY A 68 6.47 -29.72 -5.69
C GLY A 68 6.01 -31.04 -5.04
N VAL A 69 4.83 -31.04 -4.42
CA VAL A 69 4.22 -32.23 -3.81
C VAL A 69 3.96 -33.32 -4.85
N TYR A 70 3.43 -32.95 -6.02
CA TYR A 70 3.17 -33.90 -7.11
C TYR A 70 4.46 -34.55 -7.62
N LEU A 71 5.53 -33.78 -7.84
CA LEU A 71 6.81 -34.31 -8.27
C LEU A 71 7.46 -35.21 -7.21
N SER A 72 7.33 -34.84 -5.92
CA SER A 72 7.75 -35.67 -4.79
C SER A 72 7.06 -37.04 -4.80
N HIS A 73 5.75 -37.07 -5.07
CA HIS A 73 4.99 -38.31 -5.18
C HIS A 73 5.48 -39.25 -6.30
N ILE A 74 6.04 -38.72 -7.40
CA ILE A 74 6.54 -39.53 -8.53
C ILE A 74 8.00 -39.98 -8.31
N GLY A 75 8.59 -39.67 -7.15
CA GLY A 75 9.92 -40.11 -6.74
C GLY A 75 10.97 -39.00 -6.66
N TYR A 76 10.63 -37.76 -7.04
CA TYR A 76 11.53 -36.60 -6.95
C TYR A 76 11.42 -35.90 -5.60
N VAL A 77 11.68 -36.61 -4.50
CA VAL A 77 11.47 -36.11 -3.13
C VAL A 77 12.27 -34.82 -2.83
N PHE A 78 13.46 -34.69 -3.42
CA PHE A 78 14.30 -33.50 -3.23
C PHE A 78 13.70 -32.20 -3.79
N VAL A 79 12.81 -32.28 -4.78
CA VAL A 79 12.24 -31.09 -5.44
C VAL A 79 11.36 -30.31 -4.47
N ASP A 80 10.56 -30.98 -3.66
CA ASP A 80 9.66 -30.34 -2.69
C ASP A 80 10.44 -29.56 -1.61
N TYR A 81 11.54 -30.11 -1.10
CA TYR A 81 12.40 -29.43 -0.13
C TYR A 81 13.02 -28.15 -0.69
N ILE A 82 13.61 -28.22 -1.90
CA ILE A 82 14.24 -27.06 -2.54
C ILE A 82 13.21 -25.97 -2.81
N LEU A 83 12.08 -26.36 -3.38
CA LEU A 83 11.01 -25.46 -3.78
C LEU A 83 10.36 -24.78 -2.57
N SER A 84 10.14 -25.52 -1.48
CA SER A 84 9.63 -24.97 -0.22
C SER A 84 10.59 -23.95 0.41
N ILE A 85 11.90 -24.21 0.39
CA ILE A 85 12.90 -23.27 0.90
C ILE A 85 12.91 -21.99 0.06
N VAL A 86 12.91 -22.10 -1.27
CA VAL A 86 12.92 -20.96 -2.18
C VAL A 86 11.68 -20.08 -1.98
N ILE A 87 10.49 -20.69 -1.94
CA ILE A 87 9.24 -19.96 -1.69
C ILE A 87 9.25 -19.31 -0.30
N GLY A 88 9.71 -20.03 0.72
CA GLY A 88 9.83 -19.50 2.08
C GLY A 88 10.68 -18.23 2.15
N ILE A 89 11.83 -18.20 1.46
CA ILE A 89 12.69 -17.02 1.38
C ILE A 89 11.97 -15.86 0.68
N ILE A 90 11.28 -16.13 -0.43
CA ILE A 90 10.52 -15.10 -1.17
C ILE A 90 9.42 -14.49 -0.29
N LEU A 91 8.66 -15.33 0.43
CA LEU A 91 7.59 -14.89 1.32
C LEU A 91 8.12 -14.06 2.49
N ILE A 92 9.19 -14.52 3.16
CA ILE A 92 9.81 -13.81 4.28
C ILE A 92 10.35 -12.44 3.83
N SER A 93 11.06 -12.40 2.70
CA SER A 93 11.59 -11.15 2.13
C SER A 93 10.47 -10.16 1.77
N SER A 94 9.38 -10.67 1.19
CA SER A 94 8.19 -9.87 0.86
C SER A 94 7.51 -9.33 2.13
N ALA A 95 7.37 -10.16 3.16
CA ALA A 95 6.79 -9.77 4.44
C ALA A 95 7.62 -8.68 5.13
N ILE A 96 8.95 -8.85 5.24
CA ILE A 96 9.85 -7.84 5.84
C ILE A 96 9.75 -6.51 5.08
N ARG A 97 9.75 -6.56 3.74
CA ARG A 97 9.61 -5.36 2.91
C ARG A 97 8.27 -4.66 3.17
N GLN A 98 7.18 -5.41 3.27
CA GLN A 98 5.86 -4.86 3.50
C GLN A 98 5.77 -4.23 4.90
N ILE A 99 6.26 -4.92 5.93
CA ILE A 99 6.30 -4.40 7.30
C ILE A 99 7.05 -3.06 7.32
N ARG A 100 8.25 -2.99 6.74
CA ARG A 100 9.02 -1.72 6.69
C ARG A 100 8.25 -0.59 6.04
N LYS A 101 7.59 -0.85 4.91
CA LYS A 101 6.78 0.18 4.21
C LYS A 101 5.62 0.67 5.08
N GLN A 102 4.91 -0.23 5.74
CA GLN A 102 3.76 0.13 6.58
C GLN A 102 4.20 0.79 7.90
N SER A 103 5.33 0.38 8.47
CA SER A 103 5.89 1.01 9.67
C SER A 103 6.18 2.49 9.47
N VAL A 104 6.66 2.90 8.29
CA VAL A 104 6.90 4.32 7.99
C VAL A 104 5.61 5.15 8.07
N VAL A 105 4.49 4.57 7.61
CA VAL A 105 3.17 5.19 7.68
C VAL A 105 2.65 5.22 9.12
N LEU A 106 2.78 4.12 9.86
CA LEU A 106 2.30 3.99 11.24
C LEU A 106 3.07 4.85 12.25
N LEU A 107 4.36 5.09 11.99
CA LEU A 107 5.23 5.88 12.85
C LEU A 107 5.17 7.39 12.54
N ASP A 108 4.27 7.82 11.64
CA ASP A 108 4.12 9.23 11.23
C ASP A 108 5.47 9.87 10.86
N VAL A 109 6.31 9.14 10.10
CA VAL A 109 7.63 9.63 9.69
C VAL A 109 7.49 10.88 8.84
N VAL A 110 8.32 11.89 9.12
CA VAL A 110 8.37 13.17 8.40
C VAL A 110 8.55 12.95 6.89
N VAL A 111 7.62 13.48 6.10
CA VAL A 111 7.53 13.25 4.64
C VAL A 111 8.13 14.40 3.84
N LEU A 112 8.05 15.61 4.38
CA LEU A 112 8.55 16.84 3.77
C LEU A 112 9.68 17.41 4.61
N ASP A 113 10.72 17.91 3.94
CA ASP A 113 11.81 18.63 4.59
C ASP A 113 11.29 19.96 5.16
N PRO A 114 11.25 20.12 6.51
CA PRO A 114 10.73 21.32 7.16
C PRO A 114 11.46 22.59 6.73
N GLU A 115 12.79 22.53 6.64
CA GLU A 115 13.63 23.69 6.33
C GLU A 115 13.42 24.16 4.89
N LYS A 116 13.26 23.19 3.98
CA LYS A 116 12.97 23.49 2.58
C LYS A 116 11.59 24.14 2.45
N LEU A 117 10.59 23.65 3.18
CA LEU A 117 9.24 24.20 3.13
C LEU A 117 9.20 25.62 3.71
N ARG A 118 9.82 25.83 4.87
CA ARG A 118 9.97 27.16 5.50
C ARG A 118 10.56 28.16 4.53
N ARG A 119 11.69 27.83 3.90
CA ARG A 119 12.36 28.70 2.94
C ARG A 119 11.46 29.08 1.76
N VAL A 120 10.80 28.10 1.16
CA VAL A 120 9.97 28.30 -0.03
C VAL A 120 8.73 29.16 0.27
N ILE A 121 8.16 29.05 1.48
CA ILE A 121 7.05 29.90 1.93
C ILE A 121 7.53 31.33 2.17
N MET A 122 8.62 31.51 2.93
CA MET A 122 9.14 32.84 3.27
C MET A 122 9.66 33.61 2.04
N GLU A 123 10.25 32.91 1.06
CA GLU A 123 10.69 33.52 -0.21
C GLU A 123 9.50 34.03 -1.04
N LYS A 124 8.35 33.34 -0.96
CA LYS A 124 7.16 33.67 -1.75
C LYS A 124 6.27 34.71 -1.09
N PHE A 125 6.21 34.70 0.24
CA PHE A 125 5.34 35.56 1.06
C PHE A 125 6.19 36.36 2.05
N PRO A 126 6.72 37.53 1.64
CA PRO A 126 7.58 38.37 2.49
C PRO A 126 6.88 38.90 3.76
N GLU A 127 5.55 38.88 3.77
CA GLU A 127 4.72 39.29 4.90
C GLU A 127 4.68 38.25 6.03
N VAL A 128 5.07 37.00 5.73
CA VAL A 128 5.21 35.93 6.74
C VAL A 128 6.56 36.10 7.42
N LYS A 129 6.54 36.42 8.71
CA LYS A 129 7.75 36.73 9.49
C LYS A 129 8.55 35.48 9.84
N ASP A 130 7.84 34.41 10.17
CA ASP A 130 8.44 33.09 10.33
C ASP A 130 7.44 31.96 10.05
N VAL A 131 7.98 30.76 9.79
CA VAL A 131 7.24 29.50 9.71
C VAL A 131 7.92 28.47 10.62
N HIS A 132 7.21 28.01 11.64
CA HIS A 132 7.72 27.09 12.67
C HIS A 132 6.76 25.94 12.94
N GLU A 133 7.21 25.00 13.79
CA GLU A 133 6.44 23.80 14.18
C GLU A 133 5.87 23.00 12.99
N ILE A 134 6.66 22.89 11.92
CA ILE A 134 6.27 22.18 10.71
C ILE A 134 6.26 20.67 10.99
N THR A 135 5.08 20.09 10.94
CA THR A 135 4.87 18.65 11.05
C THR A 135 4.25 18.11 9.77
N SER A 136 4.81 17.00 9.26
CA SER A 136 4.28 16.34 8.06
C SER A 136 4.19 14.85 8.27
N ARG A 137 3.07 14.25 7.85
CA ARG A 137 2.84 12.80 7.89
C ARG A 137 2.04 12.33 6.68
N THR A 138 1.98 11.02 6.46
CA THR A 138 1.22 10.44 5.35
C THR A 138 0.45 9.20 5.79
N ASP A 139 -0.75 8.99 5.23
CA ASP A 139 -1.48 7.72 5.33
C ASP A 139 -1.15 6.74 4.20
N GLY A 140 -0.12 7.03 3.40
CA GLY A 140 0.29 6.30 2.21
C GLY A 140 -0.34 6.79 0.90
N VAL A 141 -1.41 7.59 0.95
CA VAL A 141 -2.07 8.18 -0.24
C VAL A 141 -2.15 9.70 -0.15
N LYS A 142 -2.44 10.21 1.04
CA LYS A 142 -2.55 11.62 1.36
C LYS A 142 -1.37 12.06 2.21
N ILE A 143 -1.00 13.33 2.07
CA ILE A 143 -0.05 14.01 2.95
C ILE A 143 -0.86 14.94 3.84
N PHE A 144 -0.59 14.87 5.14
CA PHE A 144 -1.08 15.82 6.13
C PHE A 144 0.09 16.71 6.51
N LEU A 145 -0.11 18.01 6.40
CA LEU A 145 0.88 19.03 6.68
C LEU A 145 0.27 20.03 7.66
N GLU A 146 0.97 20.32 8.73
CA GLU A 146 0.59 21.30 9.74
C GLU A 146 1.79 22.18 10.05
N PHE A 147 1.59 23.49 10.11
CA PHE A 147 2.64 24.44 10.46
C PHE A 147 2.06 25.75 10.98
N HIS A 148 2.88 26.47 11.74
CA HIS A 148 2.53 27.75 12.32
C HIS A 148 3.17 28.86 11.48
N ILE A 149 2.48 29.99 11.37
CA ILE A 149 2.99 31.19 10.71
C ILE A 149 2.87 32.40 11.63
N TRP A 150 3.90 33.25 11.62
CA TRP A 150 3.84 34.57 12.23
C TRP A 150 3.40 35.63 11.23
N LEU A 151 2.32 36.32 11.58
CA LEU A 151 1.77 37.44 10.84
C LEU A 151 1.71 38.70 11.72
N ASP A 152 1.63 39.86 11.07
CA ASP A 152 1.48 41.14 11.74
C ASP A 152 0.19 41.16 12.59
N PRO A 153 0.27 41.44 13.92
CA PRO A 153 -0.88 41.48 14.81
C PRO A 153 -1.90 42.58 14.48
N HIS A 154 -1.54 43.56 13.65
CA HIS A 154 -2.44 44.62 13.19
C HIS A 154 -3.34 44.21 12.02
N LEU A 155 -3.10 43.05 11.41
CA LEU A 155 -3.96 42.52 10.36
C LEU A 155 -5.35 42.18 10.91
N THR A 156 -6.37 42.46 10.13
CA THR A 156 -7.72 41.96 10.44
C THR A 156 -7.74 40.44 10.32
N LEU A 157 -8.64 39.79 11.08
CA LEU A 157 -8.84 38.33 10.99
C LEU A 157 -9.11 37.87 9.55
N ARG A 158 -9.81 38.70 8.76
CA ARG A 158 -10.11 38.41 7.36
C ARG A 158 -8.85 38.44 6.50
N GLU A 159 -8.00 39.44 6.65
CA GLU A 159 -6.74 39.52 5.91
C GLU A 159 -5.82 38.36 6.28
N ALA A 160 -5.71 38.04 7.57
CA ALA A 160 -4.93 36.89 8.04
C ALA A 160 -5.44 35.56 7.44
N HIS A 161 -6.76 35.35 7.43
CA HIS A 161 -7.38 34.18 6.81
C HIS A 161 -7.12 34.12 5.29
N ASP A 162 -7.30 35.23 4.58
CA ASP A 162 -7.09 35.31 3.14
C ASP A 162 -5.61 35.04 2.77
N LYS A 163 -4.67 35.51 3.58
CA LYS A 163 -3.23 35.21 3.43
C LYS A 163 -2.91 33.74 3.69
N ALA A 164 -3.46 33.16 4.76
CA ALA A 164 -3.30 31.73 5.04
C ALA A 164 -3.85 30.88 3.88
N HIS A 165 -4.99 31.26 3.29
CA HIS A 165 -5.55 30.58 2.12
C HIS A 165 -4.61 30.65 0.89
N GLN A 166 -4.01 31.81 0.62
CA GLN A 166 -3.03 31.96 -0.47
C GLN A 166 -1.76 31.11 -0.24
N ILE A 167 -1.27 31.05 1.00
CA ILE A 167 -0.13 30.21 1.37
C ILE A 167 -0.48 28.74 1.19
N GLN A 168 -1.68 28.32 1.62
CA GLN A 168 -2.16 26.96 1.43
C GLN A 168 -2.17 26.58 -0.07
N GLU A 169 -2.80 27.38 -0.93
CA GLU A 169 -2.86 27.11 -2.38
C GLU A 169 -1.45 27.01 -2.99
N TYR A 170 -0.53 27.87 -2.57
CA TYR A 170 0.85 27.83 -3.03
C TYR A 170 1.56 26.54 -2.60
N VAL A 171 1.43 26.14 -1.33
CA VAL A 171 2.07 24.92 -0.82
C VAL A 171 1.47 23.66 -1.47
N GLU A 172 0.16 23.61 -1.69
CA GLU A 172 -0.49 22.54 -2.46
C GLU A 172 0.09 22.45 -3.88
N SER A 173 0.29 23.59 -4.55
CA SER A 173 0.90 23.63 -5.87
C SER A 173 2.36 23.18 -5.88
N TYR A 174 3.11 23.49 -4.81
CA TYR A 174 4.53 23.15 -4.67
C TYR A 174 4.74 21.64 -4.40
N ILE A 175 3.89 21.01 -3.60
CA ILE A 175 3.96 19.56 -3.31
C ILE A 175 3.57 18.72 -4.54
N GLY A 176 2.79 19.30 -5.44
CA GLY A 176 2.39 18.72 -6.72
C GLY A 176 0.95 18.21 -6.70
N LYS A 177 0.18 18.55 -7.74
CA LYS A 177 -1.26 18.26 -7.88
C LYS A 177 -1.60 16.77 -7.89
N ASP A 178 -0.63 15.91 -8.16
CA ASP A 178 -0.82 14.46 -8.21
C ASP A 178 -0.95 13.84 -6.81
N LYS A 179 -0.55 14.57 -5.75
CA LYS A 179 -0.66 14.12 -4.36
C LYS A 179 -1.82 14.83 -3.68
N LYS A 180 -2.70 14.06 -3.05
CA LYS A 180 -3.78 14.63 -2.22
C LYS A 180 -3.16 15.16 -0.93
N THR A 181 -3.26 16.46 -0.70
CA THR A 181 -2.71 17.13 0.49
C THR A 181 -3.83 17.69 1.35
N ARG A 182 -3.65 17.63 2.68
CA ARG A 182 -4.46 18.38 3.64
C ARG A 182 -3.52 19.24 4.45
N ILE A 183 -3.71 20.55 4.38
CA ILE A 183 -2.86 21.52 5.07
C ILE A 183 -3.67 22.17 6.18
N LEU A 184 -3.07 22.30 7.36
CA LEU A 184 -3.58 23.09 8.48
C LEU A 184 -2.55 24.17 8.81
N ILE A 185 -2.98 25.43 8.84
CA ILE A 185 -2.11 26.56 9.14
C ILE A 185 -2.59 27.19 10.44
N HIS A 186 -1.73 27.22 11.46
CA HIS A 186 -2.01 27.96 12.68
C HIS A 186 -1.43 29.37 12.55
N ILE A 187 -2.27 30.39 12.75
CA ILE A 187 -1.85 31.78 12.67
C ILE A 187 -1.55 32.27 14.09
N GLU A 188 -0.32 32.70 14.29
CA GLU A 188 0.15 33.30 15.54
C GLU A 188 0.55 34.76 15.29
N PRO A 189 0.33 35.65 16.27
CA PRO A 189 0.87 37.00 16.21
C PRO A 189 2.40 36.95 16.30
N GLU A 190 3.09 37.81 15.55
CA GLU A 190 4.54 38.00 15.65
C GLU A 190 4.97 38.28 17.11
N GLN A 191 6.03 37.60 17.57
CA GLN A 191 6.66 37.81 18.88
C GLN A 191 7.80 38.83 18.81
#